data_AF-A0AAN7L827-F1
#
_entry.id   AF-A0AAN7L827-F1
#
_cell.length_a   1.000
_cell.length_b   1.000
_cell.length_c   1.000
_cell.angle_alpha   90.00
_cell.angle_beta   90.00
_cell.angle_gamma   90.00
#
_symmetry.space_group_name_H-M   'P 1'
#
loop_
_entity.id
_entity.type
_entity.pdbx_description
1 polymer ?
#
loop_
_entity_poly.entity_id
_entity_poly.type
_entity_poly.pdbx_seq_one_letter_code
_entity_poly.pdbx_strand_id
1 'polypeptide(L)'
;MNISKVICRPTPTRPSVDLSGGQLNTDLLMSPRPSREKVVVILGATGTGKSKLSIDIASRFPAEIINSDKMQFYQGLDVVTNKITEAEKCGIPHHLMGTVDPDEDFTAEKFCEVAALAIGMIGARGQLPIIAGGSNSYIEALIPSYDNYYQLRSVYDCCFLWVDVDMPVLHKFVSDRVDRMVQKGLVDEVREMFDPNADYSRGVRRAIGVPELDLYFRTEKYLSRSARDHVLGEAIEEIKNNTCKLACRQLEKIHRLRDVKGWKLHRLDATEVFKKRGEEADRAWEELVAGLGGEIVAEFLYNNVDLLGGRGFTYDHPLSGIRFPRTIIETAVAASTR
;
A
#
# COMPACT_ATOMS: atom_id res chain seq x y z
N MET A 1 47.52 43.45 -30.47
CA MET A 1 46.95 42.67 -29.35
C MET A 1 45.87 41.75 -29.91
N ASN A 2 45.84 40.51 -29.44
CA ASN A 2 45.35 39.32 -30.15
C ASN A 2 43.88 39.36 -30.61
N ILE A 3 43.70 38.94 -31.87
CA ILE A 3 42.46 38.43 -32.46
C ILE A 3 42.39 36.94 -32.15
N SER A 4 41.32 36.47 -31.52
CA SER A 4 40.96 35.05 -31.49
C SER A 4 39.45 34.86 -31.63
N LYS A 5 39.10 34.07 -32.64
CA LYS A 5 37.77 33.64 -33.07
C LYS A 5 37.21 32.55 -32.16
N VAL A 6 35.91 32.60 -31.85
CA VAL A 6 35.06 31.43 -31.51
C VAL A 6 33.67 31.74 -32.09
N ILE A 7 33.41 31.43 -33.36
CA ILE A 7 32.67 30.25 -33.87
C ILE A 7 31.30 30.07 -33.18
N CYS A 8 30.30 30.77 -33.71
CA CYS A 8 28.88 30.46 -33.53
C CYS A 8 28.56 29.12 -34.23
N ARG A 9 27.92 28.20 -33.51
CA ARG A 9 27.39 26.95 -34.08
C ARG A 9 26.17 27.25 -34.97
N PRO A 10 26.03 26.62 -36.15
CA PRO A 10 24.89 26.85 -37.02
C PRO A 10 23.61 26.20 -36.44
N THR A 11 22.52 26.96 -36.50
CA THR A 11 21.13 26.51 -36.35
C THR A 11 20.81 25.37 -37.33
N PRO A 12 20.07 24.32 -36.93
CA PRO A 12 19.62 23.31 -37.86
C PRO A 12 18.59 23.90 -38.82
N THR A 13 18.93 23.91 -40.10
CA THR A 13 18.03 24.19 -41.22
C THR A 13 16.91 23.15 -41.24
N ARG A 14 15.65 23.61 -41.31
CA ARG A 14 14.49 22.76 -41.60
C ARG A 14 14.73 21.97 -42.90
N PRO A 15 14.44 20.66 -42.97
CA PRO A 15 14.43 19.99 -44.26
C PRO A 15 13.22 20.50 -45.06
N SER A 16 13.51 21.07 -46.24
CA SER A 16 12.53 21.27 -47.31
C SER A 16 12.08 19.91 -47.81
N VAL A 17 10.77 19.64 -47.75
CA VAL A 17 10.18 18.41 -48.30
C VAL A 17 9.93 18.66 -49.79
N ASP A 18 10.70 17.96 -50.62
CA ASP A 18 10.41 17.80 -52.05
C ASP A 18 9.26 16.79 -52.19
N LEU A 19 8.14 17.24 -52.78
CA LEU A 19 6.96 16.42 -53.03
C LEU A 19 6.98 15.94 -54.48
N SER A 20 7.81 14.93 -54.77
CA SER A 20 7.70 14.17 -56.01
C SER A 20 7.59 12.67 -55.71
N GLY A 21 6.36 12.17 -55.86
CA GLY A 21 5.96 10.80 -56.19
C GLY A 21 6.84 9.64 -55.70
N GLY A 22 6.43 9.01 -54.60
CA GLY A 22 6.86 7.67 -54.21
C GLY A 22 5.89 7.10 -53.18
N GLN A 23 5.38 5.89 -53.42
CA GLN A 23 4.41 5.20 -52.57
C GLN A 23 4.81 5.25 -51.08
N LEU A 24 3.89 5.73 -50.23
CA LEU A 24 4.04 5.62 -48.78
C LEU A 24 4.02 4.14 -48.38
N ASN A 25 5.19 3.61 -48.02
CA ASN A 25 5.31 2.37 -47.29
C ASN A 25 4.68 2.58 -45.89
N THR A 26 3.50 2.02 -45.67
CA THR A 26 2.76 2.12 -44.40
C THR A 26 3.35 1.31 -43.26
N ASP A 27 4.48 0.61 -43.48
CA ASP A 27 5.09 -0.29 -42.51
C ASP A 27 6.13 0.37 -41.57
N LEU A 28 6.30 1.69 -41.63
CA LEU A 28 7.33 2.43 -40.86
C LEU A 28 6.78 3.36 -39.77
N LEU A 29 5.52 3.19 -39.36
CA LEU A 29 4.88 3.93 -38.28
C LEU A 29 4.31 3.02 -37.19
N MET A 30 5.04 1.96 -36.83
CA MET A 30 4.86 1.28 -35.56
C MET A 30 6.08 1.53 -34.69
N SER A 31 6.19 2.76 -34.16
CA SER A 31 7.01 3.00 -32.98
C SER A 31 6.61 1.98 -31.90
N PRO A 32 7.55 1.28 -31.24
CA PRO A 32 7.19 0.44 -30.09
C PRO A 32 6.40 1.30 -29.12
N ARG A 33 5.25 0.79 -28.65
CA ARG A 33 4.50 1.47 -27.58
C ARG A 33 5.51 1.70 -26.44
N PRO A 34 5.61 2.92 -25.87
CA PRO A 34 6.46 3.14 -24.71
C PRO A 34 6.10 2.09 -23.65
N SER A 35 7.09 1.41 -23.07
CA SER A 35 6.85 0.40 -22.04
C SER A 35 6.04 1.06 -20.93
N ARG A 36 4.83 0.55 -20.69
CA ARG A 36 3.96 1.09 -19.64
C ARG A 36 4.69 1.02 -18.31
N GLU A 37 4.59 2.08 -17.53
CA GLU A 37 5.19 2.11 -16.20
C GLU A 37 4.53 1.06 -15.31
N LYS A 38 5.30 0.46 -14.40
CA LYS A 38 4.88 -0.69 -13.60
C LYS A 38 4.45 -0.25 -12.21
N VAL A 39 3.32 -0.76 -11.73
CA VAL A 39 2.78 -0.48 -10.39
C VAL A 39 2.43 -1.79 -9.70
N VAL A 40 2.82 -1.93 -8.43
CA VAL A 40 2.40 -3.04 -7.58
C VAL A 40 1.27 -2.58 -6.66
N VAL A 41 0.24 -3.39 -6.48
CA VAL A 41 -0.91 -3.13 -5.62
C VAL A 41 -1.08 -4.28 -4.65
N ILE A 42 -1.07 -3.98 -3.35
CA ILE A 42 -1.20 -4.97 -2.27
C ILE A 42 -2.57 -4.82 -1.60
N LEU A 43 -3.40 -5.83 -1.82
CA LEU A 43 -4.76 -5.96 -1.30
C LEU A 43 -4.81 -6.93 -0.12
N GLY A 44 -5.88 -6.83 0.67
CA GLY A 44 -6.12 -7.71 1.83
C GLY A 44 -6.98 -7.05 2.89
N ALA A 45 -7.64 -7.85 3.70
CA ALA A 45 -8.42 -7.35 4.84
C ALA A 45 -7.54 -6.68 5.90
N THR A 46 -8.13 -5.89 6.79
CA THR A 46 -7.42 -5.29 7.93
C THR A 46 -6.74 -6.38 8.76
N GLY A 47 -5.49 -6.12 9.18
CA GLY A 47 -4.72 -7.08 9.97
C GLY A 47 -4.03 -8.20 9.21
N THR A 48 -4.20 -8.36 7.89
CA THR A 48 -3.55 -9.46 7.13
C THR A 48 -2.06 -9.28 6.89
N GLY A 49 -1.47 -8.11 7.20
CA GLY A 49 -0.03 -7.87 7.06
C GLY A 49 0.40 -7.12 5.80
N LYS A 50 -0.52 -6.44 5.10
CA LYS A 50 -0.22 -5.65 3.88
C LYS A 50 0.97 -4.69 4.02
N SER A 51 1.04 -3.92 5.11
CA SER A 51 2.14 -2.97 5.34
C SER A 51 3.48 -3.68 5.50
N LYS A 52 3.52 -4.81 6.23
CA LYS A 52 4.71 -5.67 6.35
C LYS A 52 5.17 -6.13 4.97
N LEU A 53 4.25 -6.65 4.15
CA LEU A 53 4.59 -7.10 2.80
C LEU A 53 5.08 -5.95 1.91
N SER A 54 4.48 -4.76 2.01
CA SER A 54 4.92 -3.61 1.21
C SER A 54 6.36 -3.21 1.50
N ILE A 55 6.78 -3.29 2.77
CA ILE A 55 8.16 -3.03 3.20
C ILE A 55 9.09 -4.15 2.75
N ASP A 56 8.67 -5.41 2.90
CA ASP A 56 9.47 -6.57 2.47
C ASP A 56 9.79 -6.48 0.97
N ILE A 57 8.81 -6.09 0.16
CA ILE A 57 8.99 -5.85 -1.28
C ILE A 57 9.87 -4.61 -1.52
N ALA A 58 9.61 -3.49 -0.85
CA ALA A 58 10.41 -2.27 -1.01
C ALA A 58 11.86 -2.39 -0.49
N SER A 59 12.14 -3.39 0.33
CA SER A 59 13.51 -3.72 0.75
C SER A 59 14.27 -4.56 -0.29
N ARG A 60 13.55 -5.17 -1.24
CA ARG A 60 14.11 -6.02 -2.30
C ARG A 60 14.20 -5.30 -3.65
N PHE A 61 13.36 -4.30 -3.86
CA PHE A 61 13.30 -3.49 -5.08
C PHE A 61 13.38 -2.01 -4.73
N PRO A 62 14.03 -1.16 -5.54
CA PRO A 62 14.05 0.29 -5.31
C PRO A 62 12.62 0.82 -5.47
N ALA A 63 11.92 1.02 -4.36
CA ALA A 63 10.49 1.28 -4.35
C ALA A 63 10.08 2.31 -3.30
N GLU A 64 8.90 2.86 -3.47
CA GLU A 64 8.24 3.75 -2.51
C GLU A 64 6.78 3.32 -2.33
N ILE A 65 6.24 3.55 -1.14
CA ILE A 65 4.92 3.06 -0.75
C ILE A 65 3.90 4.19 -0.79
N ILE A 66 2.76 3.96 -1.41
CA ILE A 66 1.61 4.86 -1.44
C ILE A 66 0.51 4.21 -0.59
N ASN A 67 0.15 4.86 0.52
CA ASN A 67 -0.95 4.38 1.35
C ASN A 67 -2.28 4.51 0.60
N SER A 68 -3.13 3.49 0.72
CA SER A 68 -4.50 3.50 0.22
C SER A 68 -5.52 3.10 1.30
N ASP A 69 -5.20 3.29 2.58
CA ASP A 69 -6.17 3.23 3.67
C ASP A 69 -6.71 4.64 3.99
N LYS A 70 -8.02 4.80 3.80
CA LYS A 70 -8.71 6.08 3.92
C LYS A 70 -8.63 6.71 5.32
N MET A 71 -8.47 5.91 6.37
CA MET A 71 -8.36 6.42 7.73
C MET A 71 -6.93 6.84 8.05
N GLN A 72 -5.93 6.28 7.36
CA GLN A 72 -4.52 6.59 7.58
C GLN A 72 -4.05 7.86 6.85
N PHE A 73 -4.88 8.45 5.99
CA PHE A 73 -4.60 9.74 5.36
C PHE A 73 -4.50 10.88 6.37
N TYR A 74 -5.28 10.81 7.45
CA TYR A 74 -5.44 11.90 8.40
C TYR A 74 -4.32 11.97 9.42
N GLN A 75 -3.98 13.19 9.84
CA GLN A 75 -3.06 13.48 10.94
C GLN A 75 -3.63 12.97 12.27
N GLY A 76 -2.76 12.49 13.17
CA GLY A 76 -3.14 11.96 14.47
C GLY A 76 -3.95 10.66 14.40
N LEU A 77 -4.38 10.16 15.56
CA LEU A 77 -5.02 8.85 15.71
C LEU A 77 -4.18 7.69 15.15
N ASP A 78 -2.87 7.70 15.34
CA ASP A 78 -1.94 6.73 14.77
C ASP A 78 -2.16 5.32 15.33
N VAL A 79 -2.49 5.20 16.61
CA VAL A 79 -2.80 3.91 17.24
C VAL A 79 -4.15 3.39 16.72
N VAL A 80 -5.21 4.19 16.81
CA VAL A 80 -6.58 3.84 16.39
C VAL A 80 -6.63 3.47 14.90
N THR A 81 -5.97 4.25 14.05
CA THR A 81 -5.94 4.00 12.60
C THR A 81 -4.87 2.98 12.19
N ASN A 82 -4.12 2.43 13.16
CA ASN A 82 -3.09 1.43 12.99
C ASN A 82 -2.07 1.86 11.91
N LYS A 83 -1.61 3.12 11.97
CA LYS A 83 -0.54 3.59 11.10
C LYS A 83 0.75 2.85 11.42
N ILE A 84 1.54 2.64 10.38
CA ILE A 84 2.86 2.06 10.55
C ILE A 84 3.80 3.09 11.19
N THR A 85 4.58 2.66 12.18
CA THR A 85 5.51 3.53 12.89
C THR A 85 6.76 3.83 12.05
N GLU A 86 7.46 4.94 12.32
CA GLU A 86 8.71 5.27 11.62
C GLU A 86 9.77 4.16 11.73
N ALA A 87 9.83 3.47 12.87
CA ALA A 87 10.73 2.32 13.07
C ALA A 87 10.36 1.16 12.14
N GLU A 88 9.07 0.85 12.02
CA GLU A 88 8.58 -0.20 11.12
C GLU A 88 8.72 0.17 9.64
N LYS A 89 8.72 1.46 9.27
CA LYS A 89 8.95 1.90 7.89
C LYS A 89 10.34 1.56 7.37
N CYS A 90 11.33 1.31 8.25
CA CYS A 90 12.71 0.97 7.88
C CYS A 90 13.35 1.99 6.91
N GLY A 91 12.98 3.28 7.01
CA GLY A 91 13.46 4.35 6.12
C GLY A 91 12.86 4.35 4.71
N ILE A 92 11.92 3.45 4.40
CA ILE A 92 11.24 3.40 3.10
C ILE A 92 10.26 4.58 3.00
N PRO A 93 10.31 5.40 1.93
CA PRO A 93 9.39 6.52 1.76
C PRO A 93 7.92 6.07 1.69
N HIS A 94 7.07 6.74 2.45
CA HIS A 94 5.62 6.54 2.47
C HIS A 94 4.89 7.82 2.08
N HIS A 95 3.99 7.70 1.10
CA HIS A 95 3.14 8.78 0.61
C HIS A 95 1.71 8.61 1.12
N LEU A 96 0.99 9.73 1.21
CA LEU A 96 -0.42 9.78 1.62
C LEU A 96 -0.66 9.14 3.00
N MET A 97 0.15 9.47 3.99
CA MET A 97 -0.03 8.94 5.35
C MET A 97 0.15 10.07 6.36
N GLY A 98 -0.87 10.34 7.17
CA GLY A 98 -0.81 11.41 8.16
C GLY A 98 -0.64 12.81 7.56
N THR A 99 -1.22 13.07 6.38
CA THR A 99 -1.02 14.33 5.64
C THR A 99 -2.27 15.20 5.57
N VAL A 100 -3.46 14.61 5.76
CA VAL A 100 -4.76 15.30 5.63
C VAL A 100 -5.21 15.81 7.00
N ASP A 101 -5.80 17.00 7.03
CA ASP A 101 -6.40 17.57 8.23
C ASP A 101 -7.54 16.67 8.78
N PRO A 102 -7.60 16.40 10.09
CA PRO A 102 -8.63 15.55 10.71
C PRO A 102 -10.09 15.90 10.39
N ASP A 103 -10.37 17.18 10.13
CA ASP A 103 -11.71 17.73 9.87
C ASP A 103 -12.03 17.81 8.37
N GLU A 104 -11.04 17.62 7.49
CA GLU A 104 -11.26 17.56 6.05
C GLU A 104 -11.96 16.26 5.64
N ASP A 105 -12.79 16.32 4.59
CA ASP A 105 -13.23 15.11 3.92
C ASP A 105 -12.29 14.77 2.76
N PHE A 106 -11.66 13.61 2.88
CA PHE A 106 -10.89 13.03 1.79
C PHE A 106 -11.77 12.10 0.95
N THR A 107 -11.93 12.41 -0.33
CA THR A 107 -12.79 11.65 -1.26
C THR A 107 -11.97 10.67 -2.10
N ALA A 108 -12.65 9.71 -2.74
CA ALA A 108 -12.01 8.79 -3.68
C ALA A 108 -11.46 9.52 -4.92
N GLU A 109 -12.11 10.61 -5.35
CA GLU A 109 -11.66 11.45 -6.46
C GLU A 109 -10.34 12.15 -6.12
N LYS A 110 -10.28 12.81 -4.93
CA LYS A 110 -9.05 13.44 -4.44
C LYS A 110 -7.93 12.42 -4.27
N PHE A 111 -8.25 11.21 -3.79
CA PHE A 111 -7.30 10.09 -3.75
C PHE A 111 -6.75 9.75 -5.15
N CYS A 112 -7.61 9.62 -6.16
CA CYS A 112 -7.18 9.29 -7.52
C CYS A 112 -6.18 10.30 -8.07
N GLU A 113 -6.46 11.59 -7.88
CA GLU A 113 -5.57 12.67 -8.31
C GLU A 113 -4.20 12.60 -7.64
N VAL A 114 -4.15 12.58 -6.31
CA VAL A 114 -2.88 12.61 -5.58
C VAL A 114 -2.10 11.30 -5.70
N ALA A 115 -2.78 10.16 -5.80
CA ALA A 115 -2.13 8.87 -6.03
C ALA A 115 -1.52 8.81 -7.43
N ALA A 116 -2.23 9.26 -8.47
CA ALA A 116 -1.69 9.31 -9.82
C ALA A 116 -0.43 10.20 -9.92
N LEU A 117 -0.44 11.35 -9.23
CA LEU A 117 0.74 12.22 -9.13
C LEU A 117 1.91 11.52 -8.41
N ALA A 118 1.65 10.89 -7.26
CA ALA A 118 2.67 10.16 -6.51
C ALA A 118 3.29 9.04 -7.35
N ILE A 119 2.47 8.26 -8.06
CA ILE A 119 2.92 7.19 -8.97
C ILE A 119 3.87 7.75 -10.02
N GLY A 120 3.48 8.81 -10.74
CA GLY A 120 4.32 9.42 -11.77
C GLY A 120 5.61 10.03 -11.22
N MET A 121 5.58 10.62 -10.03
CA MET A 121 6.78 11.17 -9.38
C MET A 121 7.77 10.07 -8.97
N ILE A 122 7.28 8.95 -8.44
CA ILE A 122 8.08 7.79 -8.05
C ILE A 122 8.68 7.14 -9.31
N GLY A 123 7.86 6.95 -10.35
CA GLY A 123 8.30 6.43 -11.65
C GLY A 123 9.38 7.30 -12.31
N ALA A 124 9.25 8.63 -12.26
CA ALA A 124 10.24 9.58 -12.77
C ALA A 124 11.61 9.50 -12.05
N ARG A 125 11.65 8.98 -10.81
CA ARG A 125 12.90 8.68 -10.08
C ARG A 125 13.46 7.29 -10.39
N GLY A 126 12.81 6.52 -11.25
CA GLY A 126 13.17 5.14 -11.56
C GLY A 126 12.84 4.15 -10.43
N GLN A 127 11.96 4.55 -9.50
CA GLN A 127 11.54 3.70 -8.38
C GLN A 127 10.19 3.05 -8.68
N LEU A 128 9.91 1.91 -8.06
CA LEU A 128 8.66 1.17 -8.17
C LEU A 128 7.60 1.77 -7.23
N PRO A 129 6.45 2.24 -7.74
CA PRO A 129 5.31 2.60 -6.91
C PRO A 129 4.61 1.33 -6.38
N ILE A 130 4.48 1.23 -5.05
CA ILE A 130 3.73 0.16 -4.37
C ILE A 130 2.54 0.78 -3.65
N ILE A 131 1.32 0.46 -4.08
CA ILE A 131 0.08 0.91 -3.42
C ILE A 131 -0.33 -0.15 -2.39
N ALA A 132 -0.51 0.24 -1.13
CA ALA A 132 -0.91 -0.68 -0.06
C ALA A 132 -1.93 -0.05 0.89
N GLY A 133 -3.03 -0.77 1.17
CA GLY A 133 -4.05 -0.29 2.11
C GLY A 133 -5.37 -1.06 2.05
N GLY A 134 -6.24 -0.84 3.02
CA GLY A 134 -7.49 -1.58 3.17
C GLY A 134 -8.71 -0.99 2.44
N SER A 135 -8.59 0.20 1.84
CA SER A 135 -9.73 0.86 1.18
C SER A 135 -9.86 0.44 -0.29
N ASN A 136 -10.31 -0.79 -0.50
CA ASN A 136 -10.47 -1.38 -1.84
C ASN A 136 -11.36 -0.54 -2.78
N SER A 137 -12.29 0.26 -2.26
CA SER A 137 -13.08 1.19 -3.07
C SER A 137 -12.25 2.32 -3.69
N TYR A 138 -11.17 2.75 -3.03
CA TYR A 138 -10.28 3.80 -3.51
C TYR A 138 -9.35 3.23 -4.58
N ILE A 139 -8.84 2.02 -4.37
CA ILE A 139 -8.07 1.28 -5.36
C ILE A 139 -8.92 0.99 -6.61
N GLU A 140 -10.18 0.59 -6.43
CA GLU A 140 -11.12 0.39 -7.55
C GLU A 140 -11.40 1.70 -8.32
N ALA A 141 -11.52 2.83 -7.61
CA ALA A 141 -11.70 4.14 -8.26
C ALA A 141 -10.47 4.57 -9.05
N LEU A 142 -9.26 4.33 -8.51
CA LEU A 142 -7.98 4.64 -9.16
C LEU A 142 -7.71 3.74 -10.38
N ILE A 143 -8.17 2.48 -10.33
CA ILE A 143 -7.92 1.47 -11.35
C ILE A 143 -9.27 1.03 -11.95
N PRO A 144 -9.99 1.92 -12.66
CA PRO A 144 -11.32 1.62 -13.16
C PRO A 144 -11.28 0.55 -14.24
N SER A 145 -12.36 -0.24 -14.31
CA SER A 145 -12.51 -1.34 -15.28
C SER A 145 -12.98 -0.88 -16.66
N TYR A 146 -13.52 0.34 -16.76
CA TYR A 146 -14.06 0.97 -17.97
C TYR A 146 -13.75 2.48 -17.94
N ASP A 147 -13.74 3.11 -19.12
CA ASP A 147 -13.35 4.50 -19.39
C ASP A 147 -13.79 5.49 -18.29
N ASN A 148 -12.82 5.85 -17.44
CA ASN A 148 -12.88 6.96 -16.51
C ASN A 148 -11.62 7.81 -16.69
N TYR A 149 -11.69 9.10 -16.36
CA TYR A 149 -10.68 10.12 -16.68
C TYR A 149 -9.24 9.77 -16.25
N TYR A 150 -9.07 9.02 -15.15
CA TYR A 150 -7.75 8.73 -14.56
C TYR A 150 -6.98 7.57 -15.23
N GLN A 151 -7.64 6.79 -16.09
CA GLN A 151 -7.13 5.66 -16.91
C GLN A 151 -5.82 4.99 -16.44
N LEU A 152 -5.68 4.61 -15.17
CA LEU A 152 -4.39 4.11 -14.69
C LEU A 152 -3.94 2.85 -15.45
N ARG A 153 -4.86 1.97 -15.84
CA ARG A 153 -4.55 0.79 -16.69
C ARG A 153 -4.21 1.12 -18.15
N SER A 154 -4.50 2.32 -18.64
CA SER A 154 -4.09 2.74 -19.99
C SER A 154 -2.64 3.23 -20.02
N VAL A 155 -2.13 3.71 -18.88
CA VAL A 155 -0.78 4.28 -18.71
C VAL A 155 0.18 3.29 -18.02
N TYR A 156 -0.33 2.48 -17.09
CA TYR A 156 0.47 1.61 -16.22
C TYR A 156 0.06 0.14 -16.34
N ASP A 157 1.06 -0.74 -16.25
CA ASP A 157 0.85 -2.16 -16.00
C ASP A 157 0.77 -2.38 -14.50
N CYS A 158 -0.24 -3.13 -14.04
CA CYS A 158 -0.48 -3.36 -12.62
C CYS A 158 -0.28 -4.83 -12.23
N CYS A 159 0.49 -5.09 -11.17
CA CYS A 159 0.57 -6.38 -10.51
C CYS A 159 -0.22 -6.33 -9.20
N PHE A 160 -1.19 -7.24 -9.03
CA PHE A 160 -2.03 -7.29 -7.84
C PHE A 160 -1.64 -8.47 -6.94
N LEU A 161 -1.11 -8.17 -5.77
CA LEU A 161 -0.89 -9.13 -4.69
C LEU A 161 -2.08 -9.06 -3.73
N TRP A 162 -2.57 -10.21 -3.27
CA TRP A 162 -3.64 -10.29 -2.28
C TRP A 162 -3.17 -11.13 -1.10
N VAL A 163 -2.93 -10.46 0.04
CA VAL A 163 -2.62 -11.13 1.31
C VAL A 163 -3.91 -11.58 1.96
N ASP A 164 -4.09 -12.90 2.02
CA ASP A 164 -5.30 -13.55 2.49
C ASP A 164 -5.04 -14.33 3.78
N VAL A 165 -6.04 -14.39 4.65
CA VAL A 165 -6.00 -15.15 5.91
C VAL A 165 -7.39 -15.72 6.15
N ASP A 166 -7.46 -16.99 6.54
CA ASP A 166 -8.71 -17.63 6.91
C ASP A 166 -9.45 -16.84 8.00
N MET A 167 -10.75 -16.59 7.79
CA MET A 167 -11.52 -15.61 8.56
C MET A 167 -11.61 -15.90 10.06
N PRO A 168 -11.80 -17.15 10.53
CA PRO A 168 -11.77 -17.45 11.96
C PRO A 168 -10.41 -17.14 12.61
N VAL A 169 -9.31 -17.39 11.88
CA VAL A 169 -7.95 -17.07 12.35
C VAL A 169 -7.75 -15.56 12.38
N LEU A 170 -8.18 -14.87 11.33
CA LEU A 170 -8.08 -13.41 11.23
C LEU A 170 -8.91 -12.70 12.30
N HIS A 171 -10.15 -13.14 12.56
CA HIS A 171 -11.03 -12.59 13.59
C HIS A 171 -10.37 -12.61 14.97
N LYS A 172 -9.79 -13.75 15.34
CA LYS A 172 -9.03 -13.85 16.60
C LYS A 172 -7.88 -12.84 16.62
N PHE A 173 -7.08 -12.79 15.56
CA PHE A 173 -5.93 -11.91 15.50
C PHE A 173 -6.31 -10.42 15.58
N VAL A 174 -7.32 -9.98 14.84
CA VAL A 174 -7.73 -8.57 14.85
C VAL A 174 -8.40 -8.18 16.17
N SER A 175 -9.09 -9.11 16.82
CA SER A 175 -9.62 -8.92 18.18
C SER A 175 -8.48 -8.73 19.20
N ASP A 176 -7.53 -9.67 19.23
CA ASP A 176 -6.34 -9.58 20.10
C ASP A 176 -5.51 -8.32 19.79
N ARG A 177 -5.54 -7.84 18.54
CA ARG A 177 -4.86 -6.60 18.15
C ARG A 177 -5.52 -5.37 18.77
N VAL A 178 -6.85 -5.33 18.88
CA VAL A 178 -7.54 -4.22 19.58
C VAL A 178 -7.08 -4.16 21.03
N ASP A 179 -6.95 -5.30 21.71
CA ASP A 179 -6.42 -5.33 23.08
C ASP A 179 -5.00 -4.73 23.16
N ARG A 180 -4.13 -5.07 22.19
CA ARG A 180 -2.78 -4.47 22.09
C ARG A 180 -2.84 -2.97 21.78
N MET A 181 -3.81 -2.52 20.99
CA MET A 181 -3.99 -1.09 20.68
C MET A 181 -4.42 -0.33 21.94
N VAL A 182 -5.34 -0.88 22.74
CA VAL A 182 -5.73 -0.32 24.05
C VAL A 182 -4.52 -0.22 24.98
N GLN A 183 -3.69 -1.25 25.07
CA GLN A 183 -2.44 -1.23 25.85
C GLN A 183 -1.44 -0.17 25.35
N LYS A 184 -1.48 0.17 24.05
CA LYS A 184 -0.66 1.22 23.44
C LYS A 184 -1.26 2.63 23.55
N GLY A 185 -2.36 2.80 24.28
CA GLY A 185 -2.96 4.12 24.51
C GLY A 185 -4.06 4.50 23.52
N LEU A 186 -4.70 3.54 22.84
CA LEU A 186 -5.84 3.83 21.95
C LEU A 186 -6.90 4.71 22.62
N VAL A 187 -7.27 4.40 23.87
CA VAL A 187 -8.32 5.14 24.58
C VAL A 187 -7.88 6.57 24.89
N ASP A 188 -6.60 6.75 25.23
CA ASP A 188 -6.05 8.07 25.54
C ASP A 188 -5.95 8.92 24.27
N GLU A 189 -5.52 8.32 23.16
CA GLU A 189 -5.45 8.96 21.85
C GLU A 189 -6.83 9.46 21.36
N VAL A 190 -7.89 8.65 21.52
CA VAL A 190 -9.25 9.12 21.19
C VAL A 190 -9.73 10.18 22.17
N ARG A 191 -9.39 10.06 23.47
CA ARG A 191 -9.78 11.06 24.48
C ARG A 191 -9.21 12.43 24.17
N GLU A 192 -7.98 12.52 23.68
CA GLU A 192 -7.35 13.79 23.30
C GLU A 192 -8.07 14.50 22.15
N MET A 193 -8.66 13.73 21.22
CA MET A 193 -9.46 14.27 20.11
C MET A 193 -10.93 14.52 20.48
N PHE A 194 -11.42 13.95 21.59
CA PHE A 194 -12.84 13.94 21.89
C PHE A 194 -13.40 15.35 22.12
N ASP A 195 -14.41 15.73 21.33
CA ASP A 195 -15.18 16.95 21.50
C ASP A 195 -16.67 16.59 21.43
N PRO A 196 -17.44 16.78 22.52
CA PRO A 196 -18.86 16.41 22.56
C PRO A 196 -19.73 17.16 21.54
N ASN A 197 -19.24 18.26 20.97
CA ASN A 197 -19.96 19.09 19.99
C ASN A 197 -19.47 18.92 18.54
N ALA A 198 -18.45 18.09 18.29
CA ALA A 198 -17.93 17.86 16.95
C ALA A 198 -18.84 16.96 16.09
N ASP A 199 -18.68 17.03 14.78
CA ASP A 199 -19.36 16.15 13.82
C ASP A 199 -18.55 14.85 13.61
N TYR A 200 -19.05 13.74 14.13
CA TYR A 200 -18.42 12.42 14.02
C TYR A 200 -18.76 11.68 12.71
N SER A 201 -19.51 12.31 11.80
CA SER A 201 -19.86 11.73 10.49
C SER A 201 -18.83 11.98 9.38
N ARG A 202 -17.75 12.73 9.68
CA ARG A 202 -16.78 13.23 8.70
C ARG A 202 -15.33 12.94 9.09
N GLY A 203 -14.43 13.04 8.10
CA GLY A 203 -12.99 12.99 8.33
C GLY A 203 -12.52 11.72 9.06
N VAL A 204 -11.56 11.91 9.97
CA VAL A 204 -10.93 10.84 10.77
C VAL A 204 -11.82 10.33 11.91
N ARG A 205 -12.82 11.11 12.34
CA ARG A 205 -13.74 10.73 13.44
C ARG A 205 -14.63 9.53 13.12
N ARG A 206 -14.65 9.10 11.86
CA ARG A 206 -15.27 7.84 11.41
C ARG A 206 -14.43 6.59 11.67
N ALA A 207 -13.21 6.73 12.17
CA ALA A 207 -12.33 5.59 12.41
C ALA A 207 -12.95 4.67 13.48
N ILE A 208 -12.93 3.36 13.23
CA ILE A 208 -13.35 2.36 14.23
C ILE A 208 -12.48 2.55 15.48
N GLY A 209 -13.12 2.73 16.63
CA GLY A 209 -12.51 3.18 17.87
C GLY A 209 -13.08 4.51 18.36
N VAL A 210 -13.37 5.43 17.45
CA VAL A 210 -13.82 6.77 17.82
C VAL A 210 -15.31 6.78 18.17
N PRO A 211 -16.24 6.33 17.29
CA PRO A 211 -17.67 6.31 17.63
C PRO A 211 -17.99 5.40 18.81
N GLU A 212 -17.31 4.25 18.91
CA GLU A 212 -17.54 3.26 19.97
C GLU A 212 -17.21 3.80 21.37
N LEU A 213 -16.26 4.72 21.49
CA LEU A 213 -15.86 5.32 22.77
C LEU A 213 -16.68 6.58 23.15
N ASP A 214 -17.57 7.07 22.29
CA ASP A 214 -18.33 8.31 22.55
C ASP A 214 -19.16 8.22 23.86
N LEU A 215 -19.90 7.13 24.04
CA LEU A 215 -20.71 6.92 25.26
C LEU A 215 -19.84 6.91 26.51
N TYR A 216 -18.69 6.24 26.45
CA TYR A 216 -17.74 6.18 27.56
C TYR A 216 -17.26 7.59 27.95
N PHE A 217 -16.78 8.40 27.00
CA PHE A 217 -16.28 9.74 27.31
C PHE A 217 -17.36 10.72 27.77
N ARG A 218 -18.61 10.59 27.28
CA ARG A 218 -19.73 11.44 27.75
C ARG A 218 -20.14 11.12 29.19
N THR A 219 -19.98 9.87 29.62
CA THR A 219 -20.53 9.39 30.89
C THR A 219 -19.48 9.18 31.98
N GLU A 220 -18.18 9.04 31.64
CA GLU A 220 -17.12 8.63 32.58
C GLU A 220 -17.07 9.51 33.85
N LYS A 221 -17.35 10.81 33.74
CA LYS A 221 -17.31 11.75 34.88
C LYS A 221 -18.41 11.52 35.92
N TYR A 222 -19.50 10.87 35.54
CA TYR A 222 -20.68 10.66 36.39
C TYR A 222 -20.80 9.23 36.93
N LEU A 223 -19.92 8.33 36.49
CA LEU A 223 -20.00 6.91 36.80
C LEU A 223 -19.07 6.51 37.96
N SER A 224 -19.52 5.51 38.73
CA SER A 224 -18.66 4.82 39.70
C SER A 224 -17.48 4.14 38.98
N ARG A 225 -16.44 3.76 39.72
CA ARG A 225 -15.29 3.05 39.12
C ARG A 225 -15.71 1.76 38.41
N SER A 226 -16.52 0.91 39.04
CA SER A 226 -16.99 -0.33 38.44
C SER A 226 -17.87 -0.12 37.21
N ALA A 227 -18.72 0.92 37.23
CA ALA A 227 -19.54 1.26 36.07
C ALA A 227 -18.70 1.80 34.91
N ARG A 228 -17.66 2.61 35.18
CA ARG A 228 -16.70 3.04 34.15
C ARG A 228 -15.98 1.88 33.49
N ASP A 229 -15.46 0.95 34.29
CA ASP A 229 -14.74 -0.22 33.79
C ASP A 229 -15.65 -1.08 32.89
N HIS A 230 -16.93 -1.21 33.28
CA HIS A 230 -17.92 -1.93 32.49
C HIS A 230 -18.23 -1.26 31.14
N VAL A 231 -18.55 0.04 31.14
CA VAL A 231 -18.88 0.80 29.91
C VAL A 231 -17.68 0.85 28.97
N LEU A 232 -16.46 1.02 29.50
CA LEU A 232 -15.24 0.94 28.69
C LEU A 232 -15.05 -0.44 28.08
N GLY A 233 -15.29 -1.51 28.86
CA GLY A 233 -15.24 -2.88 28.37
C GLY A 233 -16.21 -3.13 27.23
N GLU A 234 -17.45 -2.65 27.33
CA GLU A 234 -18.45 -2.76 26.26
C GLU A 234 -18.02 -2.02 24.98
N ALA A 235 -17.48 -0.80 25.11
CA ALA A 235 -16.96 -0.05 23.98
C ALA A 235 -15.80 -0.79 23.29
N ILE A 236 -14.86 -1.37 24.04
CA ILE A 236 -13.74 -2.15 23.50
C ILE A 236 -14.24 -3.40 22.75
N GLU A 237 -15.24 -4.10 23.29
CA GLU A 237 -15.85 -5.23 22.60
C GLU A 237 -16.59 -4.81 21.32
N GLU A 238 -17.21 -3.63 21.30
CA GLU A 238 -17.78 -3.09 20.07
C GLU A 238 -16.72 -2.79 19.00
N ILE A 239 -15.57 -2.21 19.39
CA ILE A 239 -14.42 -1.98 18.50
C ILE A 239 -13.94 -3.29 17.87
N LYS A 240 -13.82 -4.36 18.68
CA LYS A 240 -13.45 -5.70 18.19
C LYS A 240 -14.46 -6.21 17.17
N ASN A 241 -15.75 -6.15 17.50
CA ASN A 241 -16.83 -6.59 16.63
C ASN A 241 -16.87 -5.83 15.30
N ASN A 242 -16.74 -4.51 15.34
CA ASN A 242 -16.75 -3.67 14.14
C ASN A 242 -15.48 -3.86 13.30
N THR A 243 -14.33 -4.13 13.92
CA THR A 243 -13.09 -4.51 13.21
C THR A 243 -13.25 -5.85 12.47
N CYS A 244 -13.88 -6.86 13.09
CA CYS A 244 -14.20 -8.13 12.43
C CYS A 244 -15.17 -7.94 11.25
N LYS A 245 -16.24 -7.16 11.44
CA LYS A 245 -17.18 -6.82 10.35
C LYS A 245 -16.47 -6.10 9.18
N LEU A 246 -15.53 -5.21 9.47
CA LEU A 246 -14.73 -4.54 8.44
C LEU A 246 -13.89 -5.55 7.65
N ALA A 247 -13.24 -6.51 8.33
CA ALA A 247 -12.47 -7.55 7.66
C ALA A 247 -13.35 -8.39 6.71
N CYS A 248 -14.54 -8.81 7.14
CA CYS A 248 -15.52 -9.51 6.29
C CYS A 248 -15.86 -8.70 5.04
N ARG A 249 -16.25 -7.44 5.20
CA ARG A 249 -16.64 -6.55 4.08
C ARG A 249 -15.50 -6.32 3.10
N GLN A 250 -14.26 -6.21 3.61
CA GLN A 250 -13.09 -6.07 2.76
C GLN A 250 -12.82 -7.34 1.93
N LEU A 251 -12.98 -8.52 2.54
CA LEU A 251 -12.84 -9.80 1.83
C LEU A 251 -13.92 -9.97 0.76
N GLU A 252 -15.19 -9.70 1.08
CA GLU A 252 -16.30 -9.69 0.10
C GLU A 252 -16.00 -8.77 -1.09
N LYS A 253 -15.43 -7.59 -0.81
CA LYS A 253 -15.05 -6.63 -1.84
C LYS A 253 -13.91 -7.16 -2.72
N ILE A 254 -12.91 -7.84 -2.14
CA ILE A 254 -11.80 -8.47 -2.89
C ILE A 254 -12.34 -9.59 -3.79
N HIS A 255 -13.23 -10.45 -3.27
CA HIS A 255 -13.91 -11.45 -4.09
C HIS A 255 -14.65 -10.81 -5.26
N ARG A 256 -15.38 -9.70 -5.04
CA ARG A 256 -16.02 -8.97 -6.14
C ARG A 256 -15.00 -8.45 -7.18
N LEU A 257 -13.84 -7.92 -6.75
CA LEU A 257 -12.79 -7.48 -7.69
C LEU A 257 -12.24 -8.64 -8.53
N ARG A 258 -12.06 -9.81 -7.92
CA ARG A 258 -11.61 -11.02 -8.63
C ARG A 258 -12.69 -11.57 -9.57
N ASP A 259 -13.86 -11.87 -9.01
CA ASP A 259 -14.88 -12.72 -9.67
C ASP A 259 -15.78 -11.93 -10.61
N VAL A 260 -16.06 -10.65 -10.29
CA VAL A 260 -16.96 -9.81 -11.10
C VAL A 260 -16.18 -8.86 -12.01
N LYS A 261 -15.08 -8.29 -11.52
CA LYS A 261 -14.25 -7.36 -12.31
C LYS A 261 -13.11 -8.04 -13.06
N GLY A 262 -12.89 -9.35 -12.84
CA GLY A 262 -11.87 -10.13 -13.55
C GLY A 262 -10.44 -9.71 -13.23
N TRP A 263 -10.17 -9.13 -12.06
CA TRP A 263 -8.80 -8.77 -11.69
C TRP A 263 -7.98 -10.04 -11.44
N LYS A 264 -6.81 -10.14 -12.10
CA LYS A 264 -5.84 -11.21 -11.85
C LYS A 264 -5.12 -10.93 -10.53
N LEU A 265 -5.64 -11.49 -9.44
CA LEU A 265 -5.06 -11.37 -8.11
C LEU A 265 -4.14 -12.55 -7.81
N HIS A 266 -2.90 -12.28 -7.45
CA HIS A 266 -1.97 -13.28 -6.94
C HIS A 266 -2.20 -13.46 -5.43
N ARG A 267 -2.89 -14.54 -5.05
CA ARG A 267 -3.22 -14.83 -3.65
C ARG A 267 -1.98 -15.33 -2.90
N LEU A 268 -1.69 -14.71 -1.77
CA LEU A 268 -0.65 -15.07 -0.81
C LEU A 268 -1.35 -15.46 0.49
N ASP A 269 -1.42 -16.77 0.77
CA ASP A 269 -2.14 -17.30 1.93
C ASP A 269 -1.27 -17.24 3.18
N ALA A 270 -1.55 -16.26 4.03
CA ALA A 270 -0.83 -16.04 5.28
C ALA A 270 -1.44 -16.83 6.45
N THR A 271 -2.44 -17.70 6.25
CA THR A 271 -3.15 -18.37 7.35
C THR A 271 -2.22 -19.12 8.30
N GLU A 272 -1.25 -19.87 7.78
CA GLU A 272 -0.30 -20.63 8.61
C GLU A 272 0.68 -19.73 9.36
N VAL A 273 0.93 -18.51 8.86
CA VAL A 273 1.73 -17.51 9.58
C VAL A 273 1.03 -17.13 10.90
N PHE A 274 -0.28 -16.89 10.84
CA PHE A 274 -1.08 -16.43 11.97
C PHE A 274 -1.36 -17.53 13.00
N LYS A 275 -1.17 -18.81 12.64
CA LYS A 275 -1.25 -19.95 13.56
C LYS A 275 0.06 -20.19 14.33
N LYS A 276 1.19 -19.74 13.79
CA LYS A 276 2.54 -19.93 14.35
C LYS A 276 2.94 -18.75 15.25
N ARG A 277 4.07 -18.88 15.96
CA ARG A 277 4.64 -17.84 16.82
C ARG A 277 6.15 -17.72 16.64
N GLY A 278 6.70 -16.55 16.96
CA GLY A 278 8.14 -16.27 16.92
C GLY A 278 8.77 -16.62 15.58
N GLU A 279 9.96 -17.23 15.62
CA GLU A 279 10.74 -17.58 14.43
C GLU A 279 10.02 -18.52 13.45
N GLU A 280 9.07 -19.33 13.92
CA GLU A 280 8.27 -20.17 13.04
C GLU A 280 7.27 -19.37 12.21
N ALA A 281 6.69 -18.32 12.80
CA ALA A 281 5.81 -17.40 12.08
C ALA A 281 6.63 -16.58 11.08
N ASP A 282 7.81 -16.09 11.46
CA ASP A 282 8.68 -15.32 10.57
C ASP A 282 9.16 -16.15 9.37
N ARG A 283 9.55 -17.40 9.59
CA ARG A 283 9.89 -18.34 8.50
C ARG A 283 8.69 -18.61 7.59
N ALA A 284 7.51 -18.85 8.17
CA ALA A 284 6.30 -19.07 7.38
C ALA A 284 5.90 -17.81 6.58
N TRP A 285 6.09 -16.62 7.14
CA TRP A 285 5.83 -15.36 6.44
C TRP A 285 6.77 -15.19 5.26
N GLU A 286 8.06 -15.46 5.46
CA GLU A 286 9.04 -15.41 4.38
C GLU A 286 8.71 -16.42 3.27
N GLU A 287 8.40 -17.66 3.62
CA GLU A 287 8.11 -18.71 2.64
C GLU A 287 6.79 -18.51 1.89
N LEU A 288 5.71 -18.18 2.59
CA LEU A 288 4.34 -18.20 2.03
C LEU A 288 3.84 -16.84 1.55
N VAL A 289 4.48 -15.75 1.95
CA VAL A 289 3.98 -14.39 1.70
C VAL A 289 5.05 -13.51 1.07
N ALA A 290 6.11 -13.20 1.81
CA ALA A 290 7.12 -12.25 1.34
C ALA A 290 7.92 -12.81 0.17
N GLY A 291 8.47 -14.03 0.29
CA GLY A 291 9.22 -14.74 -0.76
C GLY A 291 8.42 -14.86 -2.06
N LEU A 292 7.26 -15.52 -2.01
CA LEU A 292 6.36 -15.67 -3.16
C LEU A 292 5.93 -14.31 -3.75
N GLY A 293 5.57 -13.34 -2.91
CA GLY A 293 5.23 -11.99 -3.37
C GLY A 293 6.39 -11.33 -4.10
N GLY A 294 7.63 -11.50 -3.61
CA GLY A 294 8.85 -11.03 -4.24
C GLY A 294 9.13 -11.69 -5.58
N GLU A 295 8.94 -13.00 -5.70
CA GLU A 295 9.10 -13.75 -6.95
C GLU A 295 8.10 -13.26 -8.02
N ILE A 296 6.83 -13.10 -7.64
CA ILE A 296 5.78 -12.58 -8.53
C ILE A 296 6.14 -11.16 -9.00
N VAL A 297 6.61 -10.30 -8.10
CA VAL A 297 7.02 -8.94 -8.46
C VAL A 297 8.25 -8.97 -9.36
N ALA A 298 9.24 -9.84 -9.10
CA ALA A 298 10.42 -9.97 -9.96
C ALA A 298 10.04 -10.42 -11.38
N GLU A 299 9.21 -11.45 -11.51
CA GLU A 299 8.65 -11.87 -12.80
C GLU A 299 7.93 -10.71 -13.49
N PHE A 300 7.04 -10.02 -12.78
CA PHE A 300 6.33 -8.87 -13.32
C PHE A 300 7.27 -7.75 -13.81
N LEU A 301 8.36 -7.47 -13.09
CA LEU A 301 9.32 -6.43 -13.45
C LEU A 301 10.25 -6.83 -14.60
N TYR A 302 10.66 -8.10 -14.70
CA TYR A 302 11.76 -8.49 -15.58
C TYR A 302 11.39 -9.46 -16.71
N ASN A 303 10.23 -10.14 -16.70
CA ASN A 303 9.85 -11.08 -17.78
C ASN A 303 9.38 -10.39 -19.08
N ASN A 304 9.35 -9.06 -19.14
CA ASN A 304 9.09 -8.27 -20.36
C ASN A 304 10.35 -7.60 -20.94
N VAL A 305 11.57 -7.96 -20.50
CA VAL A 305 12.78 -7.50 -21.20
C VAL A 305 12.88 -8.27 -22.51
N ASP A 306 12.57 -7.60 -23.61
CA ASP A 306 12.55 -8.13 -24.97
C ASP A 306 13.72 -9.09 -25.26
N LEU A 307 13.36 -10.32 -25.60
CA LEU A 307 14.18 -11.31 -26.30
C LEU A 307 14.47 -10.88 -27.76
N LEU A 308 14.69 -9.59 -28.02
CA LEU A 308 15.16 -9.05 -29.30
C LEU A 308 16.67 -8.88 -29.25
N GLY A 309 17.36 -10.00 -29.17
CA GLY A 309 18.81 -10.05 -29.14
C GLY A 309 19.31 -11.47 -29.21
N GLY A 310 18.99 -12.18 -30.29
CA GLY A 310 19.45 -13.54 -30.52
C GLY A 310 20.97 -13.66 -30.45
N ARG A 311 21.48 -14.10 -29.30
CA ARG A 311 22.56 -15.07 -29.15
C ARG A 311 22.23 -15.88 -27.91
N GLY A 312 22.15 -17.20 -28.08
CA GLY A 312 21.99 -18.12 -26.97
C GLY A 312 23.12 -17.91 -25.96
N PHE A 313 22.75 -17.35 -24.82
CA PHE A 313 23.52 -17.47 -23.59
C PHE A 313 22.70 -18.40 -22.69
N THR A 314 23.27 -19.56 -22.39
CA THR A 314 22.86 -20.35 -21.22
C THR A 314 23.05 -19.45 -20.00
N TYR A 315 21.96 -18.97 -19.44
CA TYR A 315 22.00 -18.23 -18.18
C TYR A 315 22.11 -19.24 -17.03
N ASP A 316 23.28 -19.27 -16.40
CA ASP A 316 23.41 -19.76 -15.04
C ASP A 316 22.57 -18.88 -14.11
N HIS A 317 21.71 -19.54 -13.35
CA HIS A 317 20.78 -18.98 -12.39
C HIS A 317 21.52 -18.12 -11.33
N PRO A 318 21.28 -16.80 -11.20
CA PRO A 318 22.00 -15.99 -10.20
C PRO A 318 21.53 -16.22 -8.76
N LEU A 319 20.48 -17.02 -8.52
CA LEU A 319 19.99 -17.29 -7.15
C LEU A 319 20.64 -18.51 -6.48
N SER A 320 21.64 -19.15 -7.10
CA SER A 320 22.36 -20.28 -6.47
C SER A 320 23.46 -19.86 -5.48
N GLY A 321 23.70 -18.55 -5.29
CA GLY A 321 24.80 -18.05 -4.47
C GLY A 321 24.47 -16.98 -3.43
N ILE A 322 23.23 -16.47 -3.38
CA ILE A 322 22.85 -15.45 -2.41
C ILE A 322 22.53 -16.13 -1.08
N ARG A 323 23.53 -16.25 -0.21
CA ARG A 323 23.27 -16.41 1.22
C ARG A 323 22.65 -15.11 1.72
N PHE A 324 21.34 -15.12 1.90
CA PHE A 324 20.65 -14.10 2.67
C PHE A 324 21.26 -14.06 4.07
N PRO A 325 21.75 -12.92 4.57
CA PRO A 325 22.16 -12.83 5.96
C PRO A 325 20.96 -13.19 6.82
N ARG A 326 21.10 -14.28 7.60
CA ARG A 326 20.19 -14.55 8.71
C ARG A 326 20.21 -13.33 9.63
N THR A 327 19.03 -13.01 10.16
CA THR A 327 18.75 -12.10 11.28
C THR A 327 18.91 -10.59 11.07
N ILE A 328 17.83 -9.93 10.62
CA ILE A 328 17.49 -8.55 11.05
C ILE A 328 16.72 -8.56 12.39
N ILE A 329 16.27 -9.74 12.86
CA ILE A 329 15.54 -9.91 14.13
C ILE A 329 16.42 -9.57 15.36
N GLU A 330 17.75 -9.61 15.27
CA GLU A 330 18.63 -9.41 16.45
C GLU A 330 18.95 -7.96 16.79
N THR A 331 18.65 -6.98 15.93
CA THR A 331 18.96 -5.56 16.23
C THR A 331 17.82 -4.82 16.93
N ALA A 332 16.59 -5.37 16.93
CA ALA A 332 15.44 -4.75 17.61
C ALA A 332 15.29 -5.16 19.09
N VAL A 333 15.94 -6.25 19.54
CA VAL A 333 15.83 -6.75 20.93
C VAL A 333 16.88 -6.13 21.86
N ALA A 334 17.92 -5.46 21.33
CA ALA A 334 18.99 -4.85 22.13
C ALA A 334 18.70 -3.40 22.60
N ALA A 335 17.58 -2.79 22.19
CA ALA A 335 17.22 -1.42 22.57
C ALA A 335 16.14 -1.30 23.67
N SER A 336 15.67 -2.43 24.23
CA SER A 336 14.69 -2.46 25.33
C SER A 336 15.29 -2.85 26.70
N THR A 337 16.62 -2.86 26.80
CA THR A 337 17.33 -3.07 28.06
C THR A 337 18.41 -2.01 28.23
N ARG A 338 17.98 -0.77 28.43
CA ARG A 338 18.71 0.27 29.18
C ARG A 338 17.79 1.38 29.62
#